data_AF-A0A919JXM2-F1
#
_entry.id   AF-A0A919JXM2-F1
#
_cell.length_a   1.000
_cell.length_b   1.000
_cell.length_c   1.000
_cell.angle_alpha   90.00
_cell.angle_beta   90.00
_cell.angle_gamma   90.00
#
_symmetry.space_group_name_H-M   'P 1'
#
loop_
_entity.id
_entity.type
_entity.pdbx_description
1 polymer ?
#
loop_
_entity_poly.entity_id
_entity_poly.type
_entity_poly.pdbx_seq_one_letter_code
_entity_poly.pdbx_strand_id
1 'polypeptide(L)'
;MSTDRSTFLNRLTRHRVLRRLAPAAALVVAIPATLAVLATSSQAATVDTSAQYVFVNRHSGKAMDLWEWSTADGGQIRQFTRTDATNQQFQFVSVGSGYYQLRNRHSGKVVAVPNATDGAQVVQATASSDNKQHFALRDSADGYVRFISRHSGKALDLWEWSTADGGIVSQFGDLDGFNQQWQLIRVGGGTTNPPTNPPPSSGGLAGWATQNGGTTGGGSAAATTVTSASALTSALGSTNAAVIRVSGTISCSGMLRVRSNKTVLGNAGATISGCGFNINGDRNVIIRNLTFRNWDDDAINVQESATNIWIDHNSFTNGYDGAVDVKRGSDFVTISWNRVFGHDKSMLLGHSDDNGSQDRGHLRVTYHHNWFDGSNQRHPRVRFGNPVHVYNNLYSNVGGYGVASTEGAGVLVEGNYFENTDDPFHLGEGDSGPGTLVARNNCHVGSGSGQQGGSVASIPYSYALDTACNVKSIVSGGAGAGRISV
;
A
#
# COMPACT_ATOMS: atom_id res chain seq x y z
N MET A 1 37.74 56.46 -17.47
CA MET A 1 37.60 57.94 -17.49
C MET A 1 36.12 58.24 -17.63
N SER A 2 35.44 59.15 -16.95
CA SER A 2 35.64 60.01 -15.78
C SER A 2 34.29 60.74 -15.60
N THR A 3 33.87 61.02 -14.35
CA THR A 3 32.98 62.15 -13.91
C THR A 3 31.55 62.24 -14.49
N ASP A 4 30.47 62.06 -13.73
CA ASP A 4 29.91 62.88 -12.62
C ASP A 4 29.33 64.24 -13.07
N ARG A 5 28.01 64.44 -12.93
CA ARG A 5 27.39 65.58 -12.21
C ARG A 5 25.87 65.66 -12.32
N SER A 6 25.29 66.19 -11.25
CA SER A 6 23.89 66.26 -10.88
C SER A 6 23.24 67.65 -11.11
N THR A 7 21.90 67.66 -11.02
CA THR A 7 20.98 68.70 -10.50
C THR A 7 20.71 70.02 -11.25
N PHE A 8 19.40 70.34 -11.39
CA PHE A 8 18.76 71.66 -11.17
C PHE A 8 17.24 71.42 -10.93
N LEU A 9 16.65 71.54 -9.72
CA LEU A 9 16.23 72.69 -8.89
C LEU A 9 15.04 73.52 -9.41
N ASN A 10 13.93 73.53 -8.65
CA ASN A 10 13.08 74.70 -8.29
C ASN A 10 11.83 74.23 -7.52
N ARG A 11 11.24 74.93 -6.53
CA ARG A 11 11.58 76.07 -5.66
C ARG A 11 10.37 76.31 -4.73
N LEU A 12 10.61 76.79 -3.50
CA LEU A 12 9.76 77.68 -2.65
C LEU A 12 8.46 77.06 -2.04
N THR A 13 8.02 77.32 -0.79
CA THR A 13 8.33 78.35 0.23
C THR A 13 7.76 77.94 1.61
N ARG A 14 8.44 78.32 2.70
CA ARG A 14 7.94 78.38 4.10
C ARG A 14 7.15 79.71 4.29
N HIS A 15 6.24 79.99 5.26
CA HIS A 15 6.25 79.80 6.71
C HIS A 15 4.88 80.16 7.38
N ARG A 16 4.53 79.39 8.43
CA ARG A 16 3.92 79.73 9.76
C ARG A 16 2.68 80.65 9.91
N VAL A 17 1.66 80.13 10.62
CA VAL A 17 1.09 80.73 11.86
C VAL A 17 0.55 79.61 12.78
N LEU A 18 0.85 79.71 14.09
CA LEU A 18 0.38 78.87 15.19
C LEU A 18 -1.04 79.26 15.67
N ARG A 19 -1.88 78.28 16.03
CA ARG A 19 -2.89 78.42 17.10
C ARG A 19 -3.17 77.06 17.76
N ARG A 20 -2.97 77.01 19.08
CA ARG A 20 -3.35 75.89 19.97
C ARG A 20 -4.86 75.94 20.22
N LEU A 21 -5.53 74.78 20.31
CA LEU A 21 -6.33 74.31 21.47
C LEU A 21 -7.17 73.06 21.15
N ALA A 22 -7.42 72.29 22.22
CA ALA A 22 -8.27 71.10 22.41
C ALA A 22 -7.70 69.70 22.06
N PRO A 23 -7.53 68.80 23.05
CA PRO A 23 -7.47 67.37 22.79
C PRO A 23 -8.91 66.85 22.68
N ALA A 24 -9.31 66.40 21.49
CA ALA A 24 -10.46 65.52 21.38
C ALA A 24 -10.02 64.14 21.89
N ALA A 25 -10.59 63.71 23.01
CA ALA A 25 -10.45 62.35 23.52
C ALA A 25 -11.05 61.39 22.47
N ALA A 26 -10.19 60.77 21.65
CA ALA A 26 -10.57 59.65 20.82
C ALA A 26 -10.75 58.44 21.75
N LEU A 27 -12.02 58.09 21.97
CA LEU A 27 -12.42 56.82 22.57
C LEU A 27 -11.86 55.69 21.69
N VAL A 28 -10.72 55.11 22.08
CA VAL A 28 -10.24 53.85 21.50
C VAL A 28 -11.16 52.77 22.02
N VAL A 29 -12.23 52.48 21.28
CA VAL A 29 -12.92 51.21 21.40
C VAL A 29 -11.96 50.16 20.87
N ALA A 30 -11.20 49.54 21.77
CA ALA A 30 -10.52 48.30 21.48
C ALA A 30 -11.61 47.25 21.22
N ILE A 31 -11.97 47.06 19.95
CA ILE A 31 -12.70 45.87 19.53
C ILE A 31 -11.73 44.72 19.72
N PRO A 32 -11.97 43.76 20.63
CA PRO A 32 -11.22 42.52 20.57
C PRO A 32 -11.66 41.86 19.27
N ALA A 33 -10.76 41.86 18.27
CA ALA A 33 -10.89 40.95 17.16
C ALA A 33 -10.67 39.54 17.74
N THR A 34 -11.73 38.98 18.34
CA THR A 34 -11.84 37.55 18.51
C THR A 34 -11.80 36.98 17.11
N LEU A 35 -10.64 36.44 16.72
CA LEU A 35 -10.58 35.45 15.67
C LEU A 35 -11.46 34.30 16.18
N ALA A 36 -12.73 34.32 15.80
CA ALA A 36 -13.54 33.13 15.81
C ALA A 36 -12.85 32.20 14.81
N VAL A 37 -12.04 31.27 15.33
CA VAL A 37 -11.76 30.04 14.60
C VAL A 37 -13.13 29.45 14.36
N LEU A 38 -13.66 29.66 13.15
CA LEU A 38 -14.78 28.88 12.67
C LEU A 38 -14.25 27.46 12.65
N ALA A 39 -14.55 26.70 13.71
CA ALA A 39 -14.43 25.26 13.70
C ALA A 39 -15.27 24.81 12.51
N THR A 40 -14.61 24.50 11.40
CA THR A 40 -15.24 23.78 10.31
C THR A 40 -15.81 22.53 10.94
N SER A 41 -17.13 22.40 10.98
CA SER A 41 -17.77 21.16 11.39
C SER A 41 -17.18 20.07 10.51
N SER A 42 -16.43 19.13 11.10
CA SER A 42 -15.89 17.98 10.37
C SER A 42 -17.05 17.33 9.64
N GLN A 43 -17.00 17.29 8.32
CA GLN A 43 -17.96 16.55 7.54
C GLN A 43 -17.77 15.08 7.94
N ALA A 44 -18.73 14.51 8.68
CA ALA A 44 -18.64 13.13 9.12
C ALA A 44 -18.41 12.23 7.90
N ALA A 45 -17.50 11.24 8.02
CA ALA A 45 -17.34 10.19 7.02
C ALA A 45 -18.72 9.73 6.52
N THR A 46 -18.97 9.85 5.21
CA THR A 46 -20.27 9.49 4.64
C THR A 46 -20.34 7.97 4.57
N VAL A 47 -21.11 7.34 5.46
CA VAL A 47 -21.28 5.88 5.52
C VAL A 47 -22.53 5.42 4.76
N ASP A 48 -22.41 4.28 4.08
CA ASP A 48 -23.54 3.64 3.40
C ASP A 48 -24.31 2.78 4.41
N THR A 49 -25.44 3.29 4.89
CA THR A 49 -26.28 2.61 5.88
C THR A 49 -26.96 1.34 5.35
N SER A 50 -26.93 1.10 4.03
CA SER A 50 -27.43 -0.15 3.44
C SER A 50 -26.39 -1.28 3.48
N ALA A 51 -25.13 -0.94 3.74
CA ALA A 51 -24.03 -1.88 3.70
C ALA A 51 -23.69 -2.50 5.06
N GLN A 52 -23.03 -3.64 5.00
CA GLN A 52 -22.37 -4.27 6.14
C GLN A 52 -20.89 -3.87 6.15
N TYR A 53 -20.30 -3.72 7.32
CA TYR A 53 -18.90 -3.32 7.49
C TYR A 53 -18.19 -4.22 8.49
N VAL A 54 -16.89 -4.42 8.28
CA VAL A 54 -15.98 -4.89 9.33
C VAL A 54 -15.15 -3.70 9.79
N PHE A 55 -15.04 -3.51 11.11
CA PHE A 55 -14.26 -2.44 11.70
C PHE A 55 -12.92 -2.98 12.16
N VAL A 56 -11.82 -2.54 11.52
CA VAL A 56 -10.47 -3.04 11.82
C VAL A 56 -9.69 -1.97 12.58
N ASN A 57 -9.19 -2.32 13.77
CA ASN A 57 -8.42 -1.37 14.56
C ASN A 57 -7.04 -1.11 13.94
N ARG A 58 -6.62 0.17 13.90
CA ARG A 58 -5.33 0.59 13.34
C ARG A 58 -4.14 0.00 14.08
N HIS A 59 -4.20 -0.06 15.41
CA HIS A 59 -3.07 -0.52 16.22
C HIS A 59 -2.85 -2.02 16.12
N SER A 60 -3.92 -2.82 16.23
CA SER A 60 -3.81 -4.28 16.31
C SER A 60 -3.99 -5.01 14.97
N GLY A 61 -4.57 -4.35 13.96
CA GLY A 61 -4.99 -4.97 12.70
C GLY A 61 -6.15 -5.96 12.85
N LYS A 62 -6.79 -6.05 14.02
CA LYS A 62 -7.87 -7.00 14.32
C LYS A 62 -9.25 -6.36 14.17
N ALA A 63 -10.24 -7.21 13.90
CA ALA A 63 -11.62 -6.78 13.71
C ALA A 63 -12.34 -6.64 15.05
N MET A 64 -13.25 -5.67 15.14
CA MET A 64 -14.31 -5.68 16.15
C MET A 64 -15.14 -6.96 15.98
N ASP A 65 -15.35 -7.68 17.08
CA ASP A 65 -15.89 -9.02 17.10
C ASP A 65 -16.92 -9.16 18.21
N LEU A 66 -18.09 -9.73 17.88
CA LEU A 66 -19.05 -10.17 18.88
C LEU A 66 -18.58 -11.53 19.45
N TRP A 67 -18.01 -11.45 20.66
CA TRP A 67 -17.33 -12.55 21.31
C TRP A 67 -18.25 -13.76 21.49
N GLU A 68 -17.69 -14.95 21.23
CA GLU A 68 -18.41 -16.23 21.32
C GLU A 68 -19.73 -16.27 20.55
N TRP A 69 -19.88 -15.41 19.53
CA TRP A 69 -21.11 -15.35 18.72
C TRP A 69 -22.37 -15.17 19.57
N SER A 70 -22.24 -14.47 20.70
CA SER A 70 -23.35 -14.31 21.65
C SER A 70 -24.59 -13.71 20.97
N THR A 71 -25.78 -14.19 21.29
CA THR A 71 -27.05 -13.55 20.88
C THR A 71 -27.77 -12.87 22.06
N ALA A 72 -27.19 -12.90 23.26
CA ALA A 72 -27.74 -12.31 24.47
C ALA A 72 -27.38 -10.83 24.62
N ASP A 73 -28.23 -10.08 25.35
CA ASP A 73 -27.86 -8.74 25.82
C ASP A 73 -26.71 -8.85 26.81
N GLY A 74 -25.76 -7.92 26.75
CA GLY A 74 -24.52 -8.00 27.51
C GLY A 74 -23.43 -8.88 26.87
N GLY A 75 -23.70 -9.49 25.71
CA GLY A 75 -22.67 -10.17 24.92
C GLY A 75 -21.51 -9.21 24.62
N GLN A 76 -20.27 -9.64 24.87
CA GLN A 76 -19.12 -8.74 24.84
C GLN A 76 -18.68 -8.43 23.42
N ILE A 77 -18.31 -7.17 23.19
CA ILE A 77 -17.60 -6.76 21.98
C ILE A 77 -16.10 -6.77 22.28
N ARG A 78 -15.35 -7.60 21.58
CA ARG A 78 -13.90 -7.75 21.72
C ARG A 78 -13.24 -7.53 20.37
N GLN A 79 -11.92 -7.64 20.32
CA GLN A 79 -11.22 -7.77 19.06
C GLN A 79 -10.85 -9.23 18.79
N PHE A 80 -10.81 -9.61 17.52
CA PHE A 80 -10.30 -10.90 17.10
C PHE A 80 -9.68 -10.82 15.71
N THR A 81 -8.87 -11.81 15.39
CA THR A 81 -8.40 -12.07 14.03
C THR A 81 -9.58 -11.99 13.06
N ARG A 82 -9.41 -11.17 12.02
CA ARG A 82 -10.47 -10.89 11.06
C ARG A 82 -10.79 -12.14 10.23
N THR A 83 -12.05 -12.56 10.26
CA THR A 83 -12.59 -13.70 9.51
C THR A 83 -13.70 -13.30 8.53
N ASP A 84 -14.16 -12.05 8.59
CA ASP A 84 -15.36 -11.55 7.89
C ASP A 84 -16.62 -12.37 8.21
N ALA A 85 -16.62 -13.14 9.30
CA ALA A 85 -17.78 -13.86 9.76
C ALA A 85 -18.88 -12.91 10.24
N THR A 86 -20.14 -13.37 10.29
CA THR A 86 -21.27 -12.46 10.56
C THR A 86 -21.23 -11.82 11.96
N ASN A 87 -20.51 -12.42 12.92
CA ASN A 87 -20.27 -11.84 14.24
C ASN A 87 -19.27 -10.66 14.21
N GLN A 88 -18.52 -10.46 13.12
CA GLN A 88 -17.61 -9.32 12.91
C GLN A 88 -18.17 -8.26 11.96
N GLN A 89 -19.39 -8.46 11.45
CA GLN A 89 -20.02 -7.54 10.51
C GLN A 89 -21.05 -6.66 11.22
N PHE A 90 -20.99 -5.36 10.94
CA PHE A 90 -21.85 -4.35 11.54
C PHE A 90 -22.44 -3.43 10.47
N GLN A 91 -23.71 -3.09 10.61
CA GLN A 91 -24.40 -2.12 9.79
C GLN A 91 -24.60 -0.83 10.56
N PHE A 92 -24.34 0.30 9.90
CA PHE A 92 -24.73 1.61 10.41
C PHE A 92 -26.24 1.79 10.30
N VAL A 93 -26.91 2.04 11.42
CA VAL A 93 -28.32 2.43 11.46
C VAL A 93 -28.38 3.88 11.94
N SER A 94 -28.76 4.80 11.06
CA SER A 94 -28.87 6.22 11.41
C SER A 94 -29.96 6.43 12.46
N VAL A 95 -29.63 7.17 13.52
CA VAL A 95 -30.60 7.66 14.52
C VAL A 95 -30.77 9.19 14.43
N GLY A 96 -30.32 9.79 13.33
CA GLY A 96 -30.38 11.23 13.06
C GLY A 96 -29.28 12.04 13.75
N SER A 97 -29.17 13.31 13.37
CA SER A 97 -28.21 14.28 13.95
C SER A 97 -26.74 13.84 13.91
N GLY A 98 -26.34 13.05 12.90
CA GLY A 98 -24.97 12.56 12.75
C GLY A 98 -24.59 11.39 13.67
N TYR A 99 -25.56 10.75 14.32
CA TYR A 99 -25.34 9.58 15.17
C TYR A 99 -25.87 8.30 14.52
N TYR A 100 -25.21 7.19 14.85
CA TYR A 100 -25.52 5.86 14.36
C TYR A 100 -25.55 4.85 15.49
N GLN A 101 -26.38 3.82 15.35
CA GLN A 101 -26.20 2.54 16.01
C GLN A 101 -25.35 1.62 15.13
N LEU A 102 -24.54 0.77 15.74
CA LEU A 102 -23.73 -0.24 15.05
C LEU A 102 -24.39 -1.60 15.25
N ARG A 103 -25.20 -2.04 14.29
CA ARG A 103 -25.98 -3.28 14.39
C ARG A 103 -25.17 -4.47 13.90
N ASN A 104 -24.88 -5.42 14.78
CA ASN A 104 -24.19 -6.65 14.42
C ASN A 104 -25.06 -7.53 13.51
N ARG A 105 -24.47 -8.10 12.46
CA ARG A 105 -25.16 -8.92 11.46
C ARG A 105 -25.58 -10.28 12.00
N HIS A 106 -24.80 -10.88 12.91
CA HIS A 106 -25.13 -12.19 13.47
C HIS A 106 -26.31 -12.12 14.44
N SER A 107 -26.26 -11.22 15.43
CA SER A 107 -27.27 -11.15 16.49
C SER A 107 -28.45 -10.23 16.18
N GLY A 108 -28.29 -9.28 15.25
CA GLY A 108 -29.25 -8.21 14.99
C GLY A 108 -29.30 -7.12 16.06
N LYS A 109 -28.47 -7.22 17.11
CA LYS A 109 -28.38 -6.27 18.22
C LYS A 109 -27.33 -5.20 17.97
N VAL A 110 -27.32 -4.15 18.79
CA VAL A 110 -26.47 -2.98 18.58
C VAL A 110 -25.39 -2.87 19.65
N VAL A 111 -24.22 -2.34 19.26
CA VAL A 111 -23.13 -2.01 20.19
C VAL A 111 -23.60 -0.98 21.22
N ALA A 112 -23.21 -1.17 22.48
CA ALA A 112 -23.59 -0.34 23.61
C ALA A 112 -22.43 -0.14 24.60
N VAL A 113 -22.27 1.07 25.10
CA VAL A 113 -21.40 1.37 26.24
C VAL A 113 -22.21 1.35 27.55
N PRO A 114 -21.97 0.40 28.47
CA PRO A 114 -22.89 0.18 29.59
C PRO A 114 -22.91 1.32 30.62
N ASN A 115 -21.79 2.01 30.80
CA ASN A 115 -21.60 3.15 31.70
C ASN A 115 -20.61 4.16 31.07
N ALA A 116 -20.13 5.16 31.81
CA ALA A 116 -19.22 6.21 31.30
C ALA A 116 -17.78 6.11 31.84
N THR A 117 -17.43 5.04 32.57
CA THR A 117 -16.08 4.88 33.13
C THR A 117 -15.10 4.55 32.01
N ASP A 118 -13.87 5.03 32.16
CA ASP A 118 -12.77 4.59 31.29
C ASP A 118 -12.54 3.08 31.48
N GLY A 119 -12.28 2.38 30.38
CA GLY A 119 -12.10 0.94 30.37
C GLY A 119 -13.38 0.12 30.48
N ALA A 120 -14.55 0.76 30.44
CA ALA A 120 -15.81 0.02 30.45
C ALA A 120 -15.90 -0.91 29.21
N GLN A 121 -16.00 -2.22 29.45
CA GLN A 121 -16.22 -3.24 28.43
C GLN A 121 -17.47 -2.91 27.60
N VAL A 122 -17.28 -2.80 26.30
CA VAL A 122 -18.36 -2.60 25.33
C VAL A 122 -19.12 -3.90 25.14
N VAL A 123 -20.44 -3.82 25.03
CA VAL A 123 -21.32 -4.98 24.88
C VAL A 123 -22.28 -4.77 23.72
N GLN A 124 -23.07 -5.77 23.38
CA GLN A 124 -24.27 -5.60 22.57
C GLN A 124 -25.52 -5.52 23.47
N ALA A 125 -26.56 -4.86 22.97
CA ALA A 125 -27.88 -4.83 23.57
C ALA A 125 -28.98 -4.74 22.51
N THR A 126 -30.19 -5.11 22.89
CA THR A 126 -31.40 -4.87 22.09
C THR A 126 -31.51 -3.38 21.76
N ALA A 127 -31.75 -3.06 20.47
CA ALA A 127 -31.80 -1.69 19.99
C ALA A 127 -32.94 -0.89 20.66
N SER A 128 -32.62 0.32 21.09
CA SER A 128 -33.52 1.26 21.77
C SER A 128 -33.18 2.70 21.39
N SER A 129 -33.81 3.70 22.01
CA SER A 129 -33.43 5.11 21.85
C SER A 129 -32.34 5.58 22.85
N ASP A 130 -31.76 4.66 23.62
CA ASP A 130 -30.74 5.00 24.63
C ASP A 130 -29.45 5.51 23.96
N ASN A 131 -28.97 6.67 24.41
CA ASN A 131 -27.73 7.29 23.94
C ASN A 131 -26.48 6.43 24.18
N LYS A 132 -26.54 5.43 25.07
CA LYS A 132 -25.48 4.43 25.25
C LYS A 132 -25.22 3.59 24.00
N GLN A 133 -26.16 3.56 23.05
CA GLN A 133 -26.08 2.79 21.81
C GLN A 133 -25.72 3.67 20.59
N HIS A 134 -25.47 4.97 20.80
CA HIS A 134 -25.31 5.95 19.73
C HIS A 134 -23.85 6.40 19.61
N PHE A 135 -23.32 6.38 18.39
CA PHE A 135 -21.94 6.76 18.07
C PHE A 135 -21.91 7.79 16.94
N ALA A 136 -21.12 8.83 17.10
CA ALA A 136 -20.72 9.72 16.02
C ALA A 136 -19.39 9.23 15.42
N LEU A 137 -19.20 9.45 14.12
CA LEU A 137 -17.91 9.21 13.47
C LEU A 137 -17.08 10.49 13.46
N ARG A 138 -15.80 10.37 13.84
CA ARG A 138 -14.81 11.44 13.72
C ARG A 138 -13.66 10.96 12.86
N ASP A 139 -13.28 11.76 11.88
CA ASP A 139 -12.15 11.42 11.02
C ASP A 139 -10.84 11.47 11.80
N SER A 140 -9.93 10.60 11.38
CA SER A 140 -8.53 10.55 11.80
C SER A 140 -7.68 10.48 10.53
N ALA A 141 -6.37 10.72 10.64
CA ALA A 141 -5.48 10.67 9.47
C ALA A 141 -5.53 9.30 8.76
N ASP A 142 -5.20 9.29 7.46
CA ASP A 142 -5.05 8.08 6.64
C ASP A 142 -6.34 7.25 6.45
N GLY A 143 -7.50 7.91 6.48
CA GLY A 143 -8.80 7.26 6.19
C GLY A 143 -9.36 6.42 7.34
N TYR A 144 -8.79 6.54 8.54
CA TYR A 144 -9.33 5.95 9.76
C TYR A 144 -10.38 6.85 10.41
N VAL A 145 -11.24 6.26 11.21
CA VAL A 145 -12.25 6.98 11.99
C VAL A 145 -12.22 6.56 13.45
N ARG A 146 -12.77 7.40 14.31
CA ARG A 146 -13.09 7.08 15.70
C ARG A 146 -14.60 7.02 15.89
N PHE A 147 -15.05 6.07 16.70
CA PHE A 147 -16.44 5.99 17.13
C PHE A 147 -16.59 6.70 18.47
N ILE A 148 -17.23 7.87 18.48
CA ILE A 148 -17.42 8.68 19.67
C ILE A 148 -18.80 8.41 20.26
N SER A 149 -18.85 7.87 21.47
CA SER A 149 -20.11 7.62 22.17
C SER A 149 -20.86 8.91 22.45
N ARG A 150 -22.14 8.96 22.10
CA ARG A 150 -23.04 10.07 22.44
C ARG A 150 -23.26 10.18 23.94
N HIS A 151 -23.23 9.06 24.65
CA HIS A 151 -23.48 8.99 26.09
C HIS A 151 -22.36 9.62 26.92
N SER A 152 -21.09 9.38 26.55
CA SER A 152 -19.92 9.77 27.34
C SER A 152 -18.97 10.75 26.66
N GLY A 153 -19.07 10.95 25.34
CA GLY A 153 -18.12 11.73 24.56
C GLY A 153 -16.77 11.03 24.34
N LYS A 154 -16.65 9.75 24.70
CA LYS A 154 -15.42 8.95 24.67
C LYS A 154 -15.33 8.10 23.40
N ALA A 155 -14.11 7.79 22.98
CA ALA A 155 -13.85 6.95 21.82
C ALA A 155 -13.93 5.45 22.19
N LEU A 156 -14.37 4.61 21.25
CA LEU A 156 -14.14 3.17 21.33
C LEU A 156 -12.64 2.88 21.24
N ASP A 157 -12.13 2.09 22.18
CA ASP A 157 -10.71 1.99 22.50
C ASP A 157 -10.32 0.52 22.74
N LEU A 158 -9.17 0.08 22.24
CA LEU A 158 -8.60 -1.20 22.68
C LEU A 158 -7.93 -1.02 24.04
N TRP A 159 -8.54 -1.63 25.06
CA TRP A 159 -8.09 -1.51 26.44
C TRP A 159 -6.64 -1.97 26.57
N GLU A 160 -5.84 -1.19 27.29
CA GLU A 160 -4.41 -1.45 27.51
C GLU A 160 -3.62 -1.67 26.20
N TRP A 161 -4.08 -1.10 25.08
CA TRP A 161 -3.42 -1.22 23.77
C TRP A 161 -3.24 -2.69 23.33
N SER A 162 -4.14 -3.57 23.73
CA SER A 162 -4.03 -5.00 23.43
C SER A 162 -3.94 -5.26 21.92
N THR A 163 -3.06 -6.19 21.52
CA THR A 163 -2.98 -6.71 20.14
C THR A 163 -3.40 -8.18 20.04
N ALA A 164 -3.82 -8.78 21.16
CA ALA A 164 -4.20 -10.18 21.25
C ALA A 164 -5.67 -10.41 20.85
N ASP A 165 -5.94 -11.63 20.39
CA ASP A 165 -7.30 -12.14 20.23
C ASP A 165 -8.03 -12.20 21.56
N GLY A 166 -9.28 -11.74 21.58
CA GLY A 166 -10.06 -11.57 22.80
C GLY A 166 -9.72 -10.33 23.60
N GLY A 167 -8.87 -9.43 23.08
CA GLY A 167 -8.62 -8.12 23.67
C GLY A 167 -9.92 -7.32 23.81
N ILE A 168 -10.03 -6.56 24.90
CA ILE A 168 -11.24 -5.84 25.26
C ILE A 168 -11.40 -4.61 24.37
N VAL A 169 -12.57 -4.47 23.73
CA VAL A 169 -13.02 -3.19 23.21
C VAL A 169 -13.72 -2.48 24.35
N SER A 170 -13.17 -1.34 24.74
CA SER A 170 -13.63 -0.49 25.82
C SER A 170 -14.02 0.89 25.31
N GLN A 171 -14.22 1.84 26.22
CA GLN A 171 -14.18 3.27 25.91
C GLN A 171 -13.09 3.96 26.72
N PHE A 172 -12.49 5.00 26.16
CA PHE A 172 -11.55 5.88 26.85
C PHE A 172 -11.67 7.31 26.34
N GLY A 173 -11.10 8.28 27.07
CA GLY A 173 -10.97 9.66 26.58
C GLY A 173 -10.47 9.68 25.13
N ASP A 174 -11.09 10.52 24.28
CA ASP A 174 -10.73 10.62 22.87
C ASP A 174 -9.36 11.32 22.73
N LEU A 175 -8.33 10.53 22.46
CA LEU A 175 -6.93 10.96 22.37
C LEU A 175 -6.40 10.88 20.93
N ASP A 176 -7.24 10.46 19.98
CA ASP A 176 -6.82 10.12 18.62
C ASP A 176 -5.66 9.09 18.56
N GLY A 177 -5.58 8.22 19.57
CA GLY A 177 -4.59 7.16 19.64
C GLY A 177 -4.85 6.08 18.60
N PHE A 178 -3.80 5.41 18.12
CA PHE A 178 -3.98 4.34 17.12
C PHE A 178 -4.86 3.18 17.62
N ASN A 179 -4.89 2.93 18.93
CA ASN A 179 -5.79 1.95 19.55
C ASN A 179 -7.27 2.39 19.55
N GLN A 180 -7.57 3.65 19.20
CA GLN A 180 -8.92 4.22 19.09
C GLN A 180 -9.39 4.40 17.63
N GLN A 181 -8.49 4.18 16.67
CA GLN A 181 -8.74 4.42 15.26
C GLN A 181 -9.15 3.12 14.57
N TRP A 182 -10.18 3.19 13.73
CA TRP A 182 -10.81 2.06 13.08
C TRP A 182 -10.96 2.33 11.59
N GLN A 183 -10.60 1.33 10.78
CA GLN A 183 -10.88 1.32 9.34
C GLN A 183 -12.26 0.71 9.11
N LEU A 184 -13.08 1.36 8.27
CA LEU A 184 -14.41 0.85 7.88
C LEU A 184 -14.30 0.06 6.56
N ILE A 185 -14.49 -1.26 6.61
CA ILE A 185 -14.33 -2.12 5.42
C ILE A 185 -15.69 -2.66 5.00
N ARG A 186 -16.20 -2.22 3.83
CA ARG A 186 -17.52 -2.62 3.31
C ARG A 186 -17.54 -4.11 2.89
N VAL A 187 -18.60 -4.82 3.24
CA VAL A 187 -18.88 -6.20 2.85
C VAL A 187 -19.90 -6.23 1.70
N GLY A 188 -19.59 -6.95 0.62
CA GLY A 188 -20.56 -7.29 -0.44
C GLY A 188 -20.93 -6.20 -1.46
N GLY A 189 -20.26 -5.04 -1.46
CA GLY A 189 -20.36 -4.09 -2.59
C GLY A 189 -19.55 -4.63 -3.77
N GLY A 190 -20.20 -4.87 -4.91
CA GLY A 190 -19.60 -5.53 -6.08
C GLY A 190 -18.34 -4.87 -6.63
N THR A 191 -17.19 -5.41 -6.23
CA THR A 191 -16.10 -5.78 -7.13
C THR A 191 -15.78 -7.24 -6.83
N THR A 192 -15.64 -8.04 -7.89
CA THR A 192 -15.47 -9.50 -7.88
C THR A 192 -14.50 -10.02 -6.80
N ASN A 193 -15.08 -10.77 -5.84
CA ASN A 193 -14.51 -11.72 -4.86
C ASN A 193 -12.99 -11.75 -4.61
N PRO A 194 -12.56 -11.71 -3.33
CA PRO A 194 -11.43 -12.52 -2.84
C PRO A 194 -11.85 -13.54 -1.77
N PRO A 195 -11.25 -14.75 -1.74
CA PRO A 195 -11.20 -15.55 -0.54
C PRO A 195 -10.24 -14.92 0.51
N THR A 196 -10.66 -14.94 1.77
CA THR A 196 -9.89 -15.18 3.00
C THR A 196 -8.42 -14.70 3.06
N ASN A 197 -8.18 -13.49 3.59
CA ASN A 197 -7.10 -13.18 4.55
C ASN A 197 -7.15 -11.68 4.93
N PRO A 198 -6.80 -11.30 6.18
CA PRO A 198 -6.42 -9.92 6.48
C PRO A 198 -5.29 -9.46 5.53
N PRO A 199 -5.19 -8.16 5.21
CA PRO A 199 -4.05 -7.63 4.47
C PRO A 199 -2.76 -8.13 5.14
N PRO A 200 -1.79 -8.65 4.38
CA PRO A 200 -0.52 -9.07 4.95
C PRO A 200 0.08 -7.91 5.76
N SER A 201 0.66 -8.21 6.92
CA SER A 201 1.48 -7.26 7.66
C SER A 201 2.54 -6.65 6.73
N SER A 202 3.03 -5.45 7.03
CA SER A 202 4.14 -4.83 6.30
C SER A 202 5.27 -5.85 6.08
N GLY A 203 5.44 -6.33 4.84
CA GLY A 203 6.45 -7.34 4.46
C GLY A 203 5.96 -8.78 4.19
N GLY A 204 4.65 -9.06 4.29
CA GLY A 204 4.05 -10.33 3.85
C GLY A 204 3.66 -10.35 2.38
N LEU A 205 3.49 -11.56 1.82
CA LEU A 205 3.06 -11.75 0.42
C LEU A 205 1.64 -11.18 0.21
N ALA A 206 1.51 -10.23 -0.71
CA ALA A 206 0.24 -9.73 -1.26
C ALA A 206 0.16 -10.04 -2.76
N GLY A 207 -0.93 -9.67 -3.42
CA GLY A 207 -0.97 -9.67 -4.88
C GLY A 207 -1.27 -11.01 -5.54
N TRP A 208 -1.04 -11.07 -6.85
CA TRP A 208 -1.38 -12.20 -7.71
C TRP A 208 -0.74 -13.53 -7.30
N ALA A 209 0.43 -13.52 -6.65
CA ALA A 209 1.05 -14.75 -6.17
C ALA A 209 0.37 -15.37 -4.93
N THR A 210 -0.61 -14.67 -4.33
CA THR A 210 -1.54 -15.24 -3.32
C THR A 210 -2.65 -16.08 -3.95
N GLN A 211 -2.95 -15.84 -5.23
CA GLN A 211 -4.02 -16.52 -5.95
C GLN A 211 -3.55 -17.89 -6.46
N ASN A 212 -4.44 -18.66 -7.09
CA ASN A 212 -4.10 -19.97 -7.67
C ASN A 212 -3.45 -20.95 -6.67
N GLY A 213 -3.94 -20.98 -5.43
CA GLY A 213 -3.40 -21.83 -4.37
C GLY A 213 -2.20 -21.24 -3.62
N GLY A 214 -1.75 -20.03 -3.96
CA GLY A 214 -0.73 -19.28 -3.23
C GLY A 214 0.71 -19.69 -3.52
N THR A 215 1.64 -19.01 -2.86
CA THR A 215 3.09 -19.20 -3.02
C THR A 215 3.74 -19.41 -1.65
N THR A 216 4.30 -20.60 -1.44
CA THR A 216 4.94 -21.05 -0.18
C THR A 216 6.41 -21.44 -0.37
N GLY A 217 6.89 -21.50 -1.60
CA GLY A 217 8.27 -21.84 -1.94
C GLY A 217 8.66 -23.24 -1.46
N GLY A 218 9.76 -23.32 -0.74
CA GLY A 218 10.26 -24.54 -0.09
C GLY A 218 9.44 -25.00 1.13
N GLY A 219 8.42 -24.23 1.53
CA GLY A 219 7.55 -24.55 2.66
C GLY A 219 8.33 -24.70 3.96
N SER A 220 8.11 -25.82 4.66
CA SER A 220 8.75 -26.17 5.93
C SER A 220 10.03 -27.00 5.78
N ALA A 221 10.58 -27.13 4.56
CA ALA A 221 11.82 -27.86 4.35
C ALA A 221 12.96 -27.28 5.19
N ALA A 222 13.83 -28.16 5.71
CA ALA A 222 15.00 -27.74 6.46
C ALA A 222 15.91 -26.85 5.59
N ALA A 223 16.34 -25.72 6.16
CA ALA A 223 17.17 -24.77 5.45
C ALA A 223 18.57 -25.34 5.19
N THR A 224 19.01 -25.29 3.93
CA THR A 224 20.38 -25.66 3.54
C THR A 224 21.12 -24.41 3.11
N THR A 225 22.29 -24.17 3.70
CA THR A 225 23.15 -23.03 3.33
C THR A 225 24.05 -23.40 2.16
N VAL A 226 24.11 -22.53 1.15
CA VAL A 226 25.01 -22.63 -0.01
C VAL A 226 25.95 -21.43 -0.05
N THR A 227 27.21 -21.70 -0.38
CA THR A 227 28.30 -20.71 -0.42
C THR A 227 29.11 -20.75 -1.71
N SER A 228 28.71 -21.59 -2.67
CA SER A 228 29.41 -21.76 -3.95
C SER A 228 28.42 -21.91 -5.11
N ALA A 229 28.88 -21.62 -6.33
CA ALA A 229 28.05 -21.71 -7.53
C ALA A 229 27.57 -23.13 -7.81
N SER A 230 28.42 -24.14 -7.56
CA SER A 230 28.04 -25.54 -7.73
C SER A 230 26.94 -25.94 -6.74
N ALA A 231 27.09 -25.61 -5.46
CA ALA A 231 26.09 -25.92 -4.43
C ALA A 231 24.76 -25.19 -4.71
N LEU A 232 24.82 -23.93 -5.12
CA LEU A 232 23.64 -23.16 -5.52
C LEU A 232 22.94 -23.82 -6.72
N THR A 233 23.69 -24.11 -7.79
CA THR A 233 23.13 -24.72 -9.01
C THR A 233 22.47 -26.06 -8.71
N SER A 234 23.12 -26.93 -7.93
CA SER A 234 22.55 -28.22 -7.53
C SER A 234 21.28 -28.05 -6.68
N ALA A 235 21.27 -27.10 -5.74
CA ALA A 235 20.11 -26.87 -4.88
C ALA A 235 18.91 -26.30 -5.67
N LEU A 236 19.15 -25.33 -6.55
CA LEU A 236 18.11 -24.73 -7.40
C LEU A 236 17.53 -25.74 -8.38
N GLY A 237 18.38 -26.60 -8.96
CA GLY A 237 18.01 -27.59 -9.97
C GLY A 237 17.37 -28.87 -9.42
N SER A 238 17.38 -29.07 -8.10
CA SER A 238 16.78 -30.25 -7.45
C SER A 238 15.26 -30.29 -7.62
N THR A 239 14.69 -31.48 -7.77
CA THR A 239 13.22 -31.67 -7.84
C THR A 239 12.55 -31.62 -6.47
N ASN A 240 13.31 -31.78 -5.38
CA ASN A 240 12.78 -31.74 -4.02
C ASN A 240 12.44 -30.30 -3.60
N ALA A 241 11.41 -30.14 -2.77
CA ALA A 241 11.16 -28.85 -2.12
C ALA A 241 12.35 -28.45 -1.23
N ALA A 242 12.78 -27.19 -1.28
CA ALA A 242 13.96 -26.76 -0.54
C ALA A 242 13.91 -25.29 -0.11
N VAL A 243 14.38 -25.03 1.11
CA VAL A 243 14.75 -23.70 1.58
C VAL A 243 16.28 -23.57 1.45
N ILE A 244 16.71 -22.71 0.53
CA ILE A 244 18.11 -22.49 0.16
C ILE A 244 18.54 -21.15 0.73
N ARG A 245 19.46 -21.19 1.68
CA ARG A 245 20.07 -20.01 2.30
C ARG A 245 21.33 -19.65 1.55
N VAL A 246 21.37 -18.51 0.87
CA VAL A 246 22.58 -18.05 0.19
C VAL A 246 23.42 -17.26 1.18
N SER A 247 24.71 -17.58 1.30
CA SER A 247 25.61 -16.86 2.20
C SER A 247 26.85 -16.38 1.46
N GLY A 248 27.21 -15.12 1.68
CA GLY A 248 28.32 -14.46 1.00
C GLY A 248 28.02 -14.14 -0.47
N THR A 249 29.08 -13.87 -1.22
CA THR A 249 29.01 -13.67 -2.67
C THR A 249 29.21 -14.99 -3.40
N ILE A 250 28.25 -15.38 -4.24
CA ILE A 250 28.37 -16.49 -5.17
C ILE A 250 28.57 -15.92 -6.58
N SER A 251 29.77 -16.12 -7.12
CA SER A 251 30.10 -15.82 -8.51
C SER A 251 29.78 -17.02 -9.40
N CYS A 252 28.99 -16.79 -10.43
CA CYS A 252 28.42 -17.80 -11.33
C CYS A 252 28.32 -17.21 -12.76
N SER A 253 27.86 -18.00 -13.73
CA SER A 253 27.64 -17.55 -15.10
C SER A 253 26.34 -18.13 -15.68
N GLY A 254 25.75 -17.40 -16.64
CA GLY A 254 24.57 -17.84 -17.38
C GLY A 254 23.27 -17.78 -16.57
N MET A 255 22.27 -18.55 -17.00
CA MET A 255 20.95 -18.58 -16.36
C MET A 255 20.74 -19.89 -15.59
N LEU A 256 20.83 -19.81 -14.26
CA LEU A 256 20.67 -20.96 -13.38
C LEU A 256 19.19 -21.37 -13.29
N ARG A 257 18.90 -22.64 -13.57
CA ARG A 257 17.53 -23.15 -13.52
C ARG A 257 17.02 -23.25 -12.09
N VAL A 258 15.89 -22.61 -11.81
CA VAL A 258 15.17 -22.76 -10.53
C VAL A 258 13.96 -23.66 -10.75
N ARG A 259 13.99 -24.85 -10.14
CA ARG A 259 12.87 -25.79 -10.17
C ARG A 259 11.75 -25.36 -9.21
N SER A 260 10.62 -26.03 -9.31
CA SER A 260 9.45 -25.80 -8.46
C SER A 260 9.75 -26.00 -6.97
N ASN A 261 8.93 -25.37 -6.12
CA ASN A 261 8.95 -25.51 -4.66
C ASN A 261 10.30 -25.08 -4.03
N LYS A 262 10.77 -23.88 -4.37
CA LYS A 262 12.03 -23.33 -3.85
C LYS A 262 11.78 -22.06 -3.08
N THR A 263 12.41 -21.93 -1.93
CA THR A 263 12.65 -20.63 -1.30
C THR A 263 14.14 -20.37 -1.37
N VAL A 264 14.56 -19.39 -2.17
CA VAL A 264 15.94 -18.92 -2.21
C VAL A 264 15.99 -17.64 -1.39
N LEU A 265 16.63 -17.70 -0.23
CA LEU A 265 16.67 -16.62 0.74
C LEU A 265 18.11 -16.21 1.03
N GLY A 266 18.46 -14.96 0.79
CA GLY A 266 19.77 -14.42 1.13
C GLY A 266 19.94 -14.23 2.64
N ASN A 267 21.07 -14.68 3.18
CA ASN A 267 21.57 -14.19 4.46
C ASN A 267 22.04 -12.73 4.35
N ALA A 268 22.40 -12.11 5.47
CA ALA A 268 22.96 -10.76 5.46
C ALA A 268 24.13 -10.64 4.45
N GLY A 269 24.01 -9.70 3.52
CA GLY A 269 25.02 -9.44 2.48
C GLY A 269 25.10 -10.47 1.35
N ALA A 270 24.15 -11.41 1.26
CA ALA A 270 24.15 -12.43 0.22
C ALA A 270 24.04 -11.81 -1.18
N THR A 271 24.95 -12.23 -2.07
CA THR A 271 25.08 -11.66 -3.40
C THR A 271 25.21 -12.75 -4.46
N ILE A 272 24.46 -12.62 -5.55
CA ILE A 272 24.60 -13.39 -6.79
C ILE A 272 25.28 -12.49 -7.81
N SER A 273 26.40 -12.94 -8.37
CA SER A 273 27.23 -12.16 -9.28
C SER A 273 27.53 -12.94 -10.56
N GLY A 274 27.34 -12.33 -11.73
CA GLY A 274 27.70 -12.96 -13.01
C GLY A 274 26.61 -13.85 -13.63
N CYS A 275 25.53 -14.15 -12.90
CA CYS A 275 24.47 -15.02 -13.38
C CYS A 275 23.08 -14.52 -12.96
N GLY A 276 22.07 -15.04 -13.65
CA GLY A 276 20.66 -14.85 -13.31
C GLY A 276 19.95 -16.16 -13.02
N PHE A 277 18.69 -16.06 -12.59
CA PHE A 277 17.83 -17.21 -12.29
C PHE A 277 16.73 -17.37 -13.34
N ASN A 278 16.51 -18.60 -13.79
CA ASN A 278 15.49 -18.92 -14.80
C ASN A 278 14.46 -19.91 -14.24
N ILE A 279 13.24 -19.42 -14.04
CA ILE A 279 12.05 -20.20 -13.70
C ILE A 279 11.27 -20.41 -15.00
N ASN A 280 11.31 -21.61 -15.55
CA ASN A 280 10.82 -21.95 -16.89
C ASN A 280 9.78 -23.10 -16.76
N GLY A 281 8.50 -22.77 -16.70
CA GLY A 281 7.41 -23.73 -16.46
C GLY A 281 7.38 -24.36 -15.06
N ASP A 282 8.18 -23.83 -14.14
CA ASP A 282 8.12 -24.21 -12.73
C ASP A 282 7.19 -23.31 -11.93
N ARG A 283 6.76 -23.81 -10.78
CA ARG A 283 5.81 -23.11 -9.91
C ARG A 283 6.22 -23.08 -8.46
N ASN A 284 5.57 -22.19 -7.69
CA ASN A 284 5.73 -22.11 -6.25
C ASN A 284 7.20 -21.80 -5.86
N VAL A 285 7.68 -20.63 -6.27
CA VAL A 285 9.07 -20.19 -6.03
C VAL A 285 9.09 -18.84 -5.32
N ILE A 286 9.93 -18.73 -4.30
CA ILE A 286 10.23 -17.49 -3.58
C ILE A 286 11.70 -17.16 -3.80
N ILE A 287 12.02 -15.95 -4.27
CA ILE A 287 13.37 -15.42 -4.37
C ILE A 287 13.43 -14.14 -3.54
N ARG A 288 14.22 -14.16 -2.46
CA ARG A 288 14.13 -13.13 -1.42
C ARG A 288 15.47 -12.72 -0.82
N ASN A 289 15.62 -11.43 -0.51
CA ASN A 289 16.75 -10.85 0.23
C ASN A 289 18.13 -11.05 -0.44
N LEU A 290 18.20 -11.06 -1.77
CA LEU A 290 19.45 -11.21 -2.52
C LEU A 290 19.84 -9.92 -3.22
N THR A 291 21.14 -9.63 -3.27
CA THR A 291 21.68 -8.67 -4.23
C THR A 291 22.09 -9.41 -5.50
N PHE A 292 21.54 -9.04 -6.65
CA PHE A 292 21.98 -9.47 -7.97
C PHE A 292 22.81 -8.36 -8.61
N ARG A 293 23.94 -8.73 -9.22
CA ARG A 293 24.77 -7.80 -10.00
C ARG A 293 25.52 -8.47 -11.13
N ASN A 294 25.85 -7.69 -12.16
CA ASN A 294 26.72 -8.11 -13.26
C ASN A 294 26.21 -9.36 -13.99
N TRP A 295 24.90 -9.53 -14.16
CA TRP A 295 24.35 -10.66 -14.91
C TRP A 295 24.42 -10.40 -16.42
N ASP A 296 24.62 -11.47 -17.20
CA ASP A 296 24.86 -11.38 -18.65
C ASP A 296 23.57 -11.44 -19.51
N ASP A 297 22.42 -11.76 -18.89
CA ASP A 297 21.09 -11.82 -19.54
C ASP A 297 20.06 -11.06 -18.69
N ASP A 298 19.11 -11.75 -18.04
CA ASP A 298 18.20 -11.20 -17.01
C ASP A 298 18.68 -11.56 -15.60
N ALA A 299 18.43 -10.75 -14.56
CA ALA A 299 18.73 -11.18 -13.19
C ALA A 299 17.77 -12.30 -12.73
N ILE A 300 16.48 -12.13 -13.02
CA ILE A 300 15.45 -13.16 -12.82
C ILE A 300 14.54 -13.19 -14.04
N ASN A 301 14.43 -14.36 -14.67
CA ASN A 301 13.54 -14.63 -15.78
C ASN A 301 12.47 -15.66 -15.37
N VAL A 302 11.20 -15.30 -15.53
CA VAL A 302 10.02 -16.14 -15.30
C VAL A 302 9.33 -16.37 -16.65
N GLN A 303 9.33 -17.60 -17.14
CA GLN A 303 8.88 -17.92 -18.49
C GLN A 303 8.23 -19.31 -18.61
N GLU A 304 7.70 -19.59 -19.81
CA GLU A 304 7.15 -20.88 -20.21
C GLU A 304 6.06 -21.38 -19.28
N SER A 305 5.06 -20.54 -19.03
CA SER A 305 3.91 -20.85 -18.16
C SER A 305 4.28 -21.12 -16.70
N ALA A 306 5.37 -20.52 -16.21
CA ALA A 306 5.72 -20.54 -14.78
C ALA A 306 4.63 -19.82 -13.96
N THR A 307 4.32 -20.34 -12.76
CA THR A 307 3.21 -19.81 -11.94
C THR A 307 3.51 -19.72 -10.45
N ASN A 308 2.82 -18.81 -9.74
CA ASN A 308 2.92 -18.69 -8.28
C ASN A 308 4.36 -18.37 -7.83
N ILE A 309 4.82 -17.18 -8.21
CA ILE A 309 6.20 -16.73 -8.01
C ILE A 309 6.22 -15.45 -7.17
N TRP A 310 7.07 -15.41 -6.15
CA TRP A 310 7.26 -14.24 -5.31
C TRP A 310 8.72 -13.78 -5.33
N ILE A 311 8.96 -12.56 -5.81
CA ILE A 311 10.27 -11.93 -5.91
C ILE A 311 10.27 -10.73 -4.96
N ASP A 312 10.94 -10.87 -3.82
CA ASP A 312 10.75 -9.96 -2.68
C ASP A 312 12.04 -9.44 -2.06
N HIS A 313 12.12 -8.16 -1.72
CA HIS A 313 13.28 -7.59 -0.99
C HIS A 313 14.63 -7.88 -1.66
N ASN A 314 14.70 -7.91 -2.99
CA ASN A 314 15.97 -8.08 -3.70
C ASN A 314 16.52 -6.73 -4.16
N SER A 315 17.82 -6.67 -4.39
CA SER A 315 18.50 -5.52 -4.98
C SER A 315 19.10 -5.90 -6.32
N PHE A 316 18.88 -5.08 -7.35
CA PHE A 316 19.32 -5.33 -8.72
C PHE A 316 20.14 -4.15 -9.22
N THR A 317 21.35 -4.40 -9.71
CA THR A 317 22.23 -3.34 -10.22
C THR A 317 23.24 -3.86 -11.25
N ASN A 318 23.66 -2.98 -12.18
CA ASN A 318 24.78 -3.22 -13.09
C ASN A 318 24.67 -4.52 -13.91
N GLY A 319 23.47 -4.87 -14.38
CA GLY A 319 23.26 -5.99 -15.30
C GLY A 319 23.23 -5.60 -16.78
N TYR A 320 23.24 -6.61 -17.66
CA TYR A 320 23.22 -6.43 -19.11
C TYR A 320 21.81 -6.21 -19.71
N ASP A 321 20.86 -7.12 -19.47
CA ASP A 321 19.47 -6.99 -19.98
C ASP A 321 18.47 -6.58 -18.89
N GLY A 322 17.42 -7.37 -18.61
CA GLY A 322 16.39 -7.02 -17.64
C GLY A 322 16.79 -7.32 -16.20
N ALA A 323 16.27 -6.57 -15.22
CA ALA A 323 16.33 -7.00 -13.84
C ALA A 323 15.35 -8.16 -13.58
N VAL A 324 14.06 -7.95 -13.87
CA VAL A 324 13.03 -9.00 -13.71
C VAL A 324 12.12 -9.09 -14.92
N ASP A 325 12.18 -10.21 -15.62
CA ASP A 325 11.39 -10.48 -16.81
C ASP A 325 10.32 -11.55 -16.53
N VAL A 326 9.08 -11.29 -16.94
CA VAL A 326 7.96 -12.24 -16.86
C VAL A 326 7.32 -12.36 -18.24
N LYS A 327 7.38 -13.54 -18.86
CA LYS A 327 7.01 -13.74 -20.26
C LYS A 327 6.40 -15.11 -20.53
N ARG A 328 5.93 -15.32 -21.76
CA ARG A 328 5.58 -16.63 -22.33
C ARG A 328 4.53 -17.38 -21.49
N GLY A 329 3.36 -16.79 -21.31
CA GLY A 329 2.24 -17.40 -20.60
C GLY A 329 2.43 -17.56 -19.09
N SER A 330 3.52 -17.04 -18.51
CA SER A 330 3.72 -17.06 -17.06
C SER A 330 2.64 -16.27 -16.32
N ASP A 331 2.38 -16.60 -15.06
CA ASP A 331 1.20 -16.09 -14.38
C ASP A 331 1.30 -16.10 -12.85
N PHE A 332 0.40 -15.38 -12.18
CA PHE A 332 0.33 -15.36 -10.71
C PHE A 332 1.65 -14.97 -10.05
N VAL A 333 2.19 -13.81 -10.42
CA VAL A 333 3.50 -13.33 -9.94
C VAL A 333 3.33 -12.10 -9.05
N THR A 334 4.14 -11.99 -8.01
CA THR A 334 4.27 -10.77 -7.21
C THR A 334 5.73 -10.38 -7.08
N ILE A 335 6.01 -9.12 -7.41
CA ILE A 335 7.32 -8.48 -7.36
C ILE A 335 7.19 -7.35 -6.37
N SER A 336 7.77 -7.52 -5.18
CA SER A 336 7.55 -6.60 -4.07
C SER A 336 8.82 -6.18 -3.33
N TRP A 337 8.85 -4.96 -2.82
CA TRP A 337 9.94 -4.48 -1.96
C TRP A 337 11.33 -4.59 -2.56
N ASN A 338 11.47 -4.69 -3.89
CA ASN A 338 12.77 -4.77 -4.54
C ASN A 338 13.33 -3.37 -4.78
N ARG A 339 14.65 -3.23 -4.90
CA ARG A 339 15.30 -2.00 -5.35
C ARG A 339 16.06 -2.24 -6.65
N VAL A 340 15.80 -1.44 -7.67
CA VAL A 340 16.56 -1.43 -8.93
C VAL A 340 17.29 -0.10 -9.02
N PHE A 341 18.61 -0.12 -9.19
CA PHE A 341 19.45 1.09 -9.22
C PHE A 341 20.69 0.89 -10.09
N GLY A 342 21.19 1.98 -10.70
CA GLY A 342 22.36 1.91 -11.59
C GLY A 342 22.16 0.90 -12.73
N HIS A 343 20.98 0.95 -13.37
CA HIS A 343 20.57 -0.02 -14.38
C HIS A 343 19.60 0.60 -15.40
N ASP A 344 19.60 0.11 -16.64
CA ASP A 344 18.78 0.64 -17.73
C ASP A 344 17.39 0.00 -17.76
N LYS A 345 17.32 -1.31 -18.04
CA LYS A 345 16.07 -2.03 -18.30
C LYS A 345 15.58 -2.77 -17.06
N SER A 346 14.59 -2.23 -16.37
CA SER A 346 14.14 -2.79 -15.09
C SER A 346 13.29 -4.06 -15.25
N MET A 347 12.02 -3.95 -15.64
CA MET A 347 11.05 -5.04 -15.57
C MET A 347 10.19 -5.13 -16.84
N LEU A 348 10.37 -6.22 -17.61
CA LEU A 348 9.55 -6.50 -18.79
C LEU A 348 8.46 -7.52 -18.47
N LEU A 349 7.21 -7.21 -18.86
CA LEU A 349 6.08 -8.13 -18.76
C LEU A 349 5.52 -8.38 -20.16
N GLY A 350 5.79 -9.56 -20.70
CA GLY A 350 5.50 -9.91 -22.10
C GLY A 350 6.59 -9.39 -23.04
N HIS A 351 7.26 -10.32 -23.73
CA HIS A 351 8.53 -10.05 -24.41
C HIS A 351 8.39 -9.57 -25.86
N SER A 352 7.28 -9.87 -26.53
CA SER A 352 7.12 -9.66 -27.97
C SER A 352 5.68 -9.29 -28.32
N ASP A 353 5.50 -8.35 -29.24
CA ASP A 353 4.19 -7.91 -29.77
C ASP A 353 3.48 -9.04 -30.55
N ASP A 354 4.23 -10.03 -31.04
CA ASP A 354 3.68 -11.16 -31.80
C ASP A 354 3.29 -12.36 -30.91
N ASN A 355 3.54 -12.30 -29.59
CA ASN A 355 3.29 -13.43 -28.68
C ASN A 355 1.90 -13.44 -28.03
N GLY A 356 0.97 -12.63 -28.56
CA GLY A 356 -0.35 -12.48 -27.97
C GLY A 356 -1.17 -13.77 -27.87
N SER A 357 -0.92 -14.76 -28.72
CA SER A 357 -1.61 -16.06 -28.67
C SER A 357 -1.30 -16.87 -27.41
N GLN A 358 -0.09 -16.71 -26.85
CA GLN A 358 0.34 -17.34 -25.61
C GLN A 358 0.09 -16.46 -24.39
N ASP A 359 0.24 -15.13 -24.52
CA ASP A 359 0.27 -14.22 -23.37
C ASP A 359 -1.11 -13.68 -22.97
N ARG A 360 -2.09 -13.62 -23.88
CA ARG A 360 -3.45 -13.14 -23.56
C ARG A 360 -4.15 -14.12 -22.61
N GLY A 361 -4.72 -13.58 -21.53
CA GLY A 361 -5.33 -14.36 -20.46
C GLY A 361 -4.36 -14.82 -19.35
N HIS A 362 -3.07 -14.51 -19.51
CA HIS A 362 -2.00 -14.78 -18.55
C HIS A 362 -1.37 -13.47 -18.06
N LEU A 363 -0.11 -13.53 -17.61
CA LEU A 363 0.69 -12.38 -17.22
C LEU A 363 0.05 -11.53 -16.10
N ARG A 364 -0.66 -12.18 -15.16
CA ARG A 364 -1.21 -11.50 -13.99
C ARG A 364 -0.10 -11.29 -12.97
N VAL A 365 0.42 -10.06 -12.94
CA VAL A 365 1.56 -9.67 -12.11
C VAL A 365 1.21 -8.48 -11.23
N THR A 366 1.68 -8.52 -9.99
CA THR A 366 1.57 -7.42 -9.03
C THR A 366 2.95 -6.84 -8.77
N TYR A 367 3.08 -5.52 -8.90
CA TYR A 367 4.26 -4.77 -8.55
C TYR A 367 3.92 -3.87 -7.37
N HIS A 368 4.51 -4.09 -6.20
CA HIS A 368 4.26 -3.19 -5.07
C HIS A 368 5.44 -2.91 -4.17
N HIS A 369 5.53 -1.67 -3.69
CA HIS A 369 6.59 -1.24 -2.78
C HIS A 369 8.00 -1.42 -3.33
N ASN A 370 8.17 -1.52 -4.65
CA ASN A 370 9.47 -1.53 -5.27
C ASN A 370 10.01 -0.10 -5.35
N TRP A 371 11.33 0.03 -5.27
CA TRP A 371 12.05 1.27 -5.48
C TRP A 371 12.80 1.23 -6.81
N PHE A 372 12.35 2.04 -7.75
CA PHE A 372 13.04 2.32 -9.00
C PHE A 372 13.87 3.59 -8.82
N ASP A 373 15.16 3.39 -8.57
CA ASP A 373 16.07 4.39 -8.01
C ASP A 373 17.10 4.84 -9.06
N GLY A 374 16.70 5.79 -9.89
CA GLY A 374 17.53 6.31 -10.98
C GLY A 374 17.68 5.35 -12.16
N SER A 375 16.91 4.27 -12.22
CA SER A 375 16.88 3.37 -13.38
C SER A 375 16.12 3.98 -14.55
N ASN A 376 16.48 3.59 -15.77
CA ASN A 376 16.07 4.33 -16.96
C ASN A 376 14.65 3.99 -17.43
N GLN A 377 14.29 2.71 -17.60
CA GLN A 377 13.03 2.33 -18.26
C GLN A 377 12.46 0.98 -17.82
N ARG A 378 11.22 0.69 -18.26
CA ARG A 378 10.46 -0.55 -18.05
C ARG A 378 10.07 -0.75 -16.57
N HIS A 379 9.21 0.08 -16.01
CA HIS A 379 8.88 0.02 -14.57
C HIS A 379 7.39 -0.21 -14.21
N PRO A 380 6.70 -1.26 -14.71
CA PRO A 380 7.08 -2.19 -15.78
C PRO A 380 6.70 -1.69 -17.18
N ARG A 381 7.25 -2.31 -18.24
CA ARG A 381 6.65 -2.29 -19.59
C ARG A 381 5.81 -3.53 -19.78
N VAL A 382 4.51 -3.36 -20.06
CA VAL A 382 3.51 -4.43 -20.02
C VAL A 382 2.86 -4.65 -21.37
N ARG A 383 2.88 -5.89 -21.85
CA ARG A 383 2.11 -6.41 -22.98
C ARG A 383 1.08 -7.41 -22.53
N PHE A 384 -0.11 -7.38 -23.14
CA PHE A 384 -1.24 -8.33 -23.03
C PHE A 384 -1.86 -8.60 -21.64
N GLY A 385 -1.08 -8.56 -20.56
CA GLY A 385 -1.55 -8.85 -19.22
C GLY A 385 -2.70 -7.92 -18.82
N ASN A 386 -3.82 -8.51 -18.41
CA ASN A 386 -4.98 -7.76 -17.94
C ASN A 386 -5.78 -8.59 -16.91
N PRO A 387 -5.89 -8.15 -15.64
CA PRO A 387 -5.32 -6.91 -15.11
C PRO A 387 -3.93 -7.10 -14.48
N VAL A 388 -3.05 -6.12 -14.72
CA VAL A 388 -1.77 -5.94 -14.03
C VAL A 388 -1.93 -4.84 -12.99
N HIS A 389 -1.34 -5.04 -11.81
CA HIS A 389 -1.51 -4.12 -10.70
C HIS A 389 -0.16 -3.55 -10.26
N VAL A 390 -0.05 -2.23 -10.28
CA VAL A 390 1.16 -1.49 -9.94
C VAL A 390 0.80 -0.49 -8.83
N TYR A 391 1.15 -0.80 -7.59
CA TYR A 391 0.76 0.04 -6.45
C TYR A 391 1.83 0.30 -5.39
N ASN A 392 1.76 1.46 -4.75
CA ASN A 392 2.71 1.92 -3.71
C ASN A 392 4.20 1.73 -4.10
N ASN A 393 4.58 1.82 -5.38
CA ASN A 393 5.99 1.82 -5.78
C ASN A 393 6.56 3.24 -5.69
N LEU A 394 7.86 3.33 -5.44
CA LEU A 394 8.62 4.57 -5.45
C LEU A 394 9.44 4.64 -6.75
N TYR A 395 9.17 5.66 -7.55
CA TYR A 395 9.92 6.02 -8.74
C TYR A 395 10.70 7.29 -8.41
N SER A 396 12.02 7.25 -8.51
CA SER A 396 12.88 8.39 -8.16
C SER A 396 13.91 8.64 -9.25
N ASN A 397 13.87 9.81 -9.87
CA ASN A 397 14.80 10.23 -10.92
C ASN A 397 14.86 9.23 -12.10
N VAL A 398 13.71 8.72 -12.50
CA VAL A 398 13.61 7.78 -13.63
C VAL A 398 13.88 8.53 -14.93
N GLY A 399 14.86 8.06 -15.70
CA GLY A 399 15.38 8.78 -16.87
C GLY A 399 14.50 8.72 -18.12
N GLY A 400 13.90 7.56 -18.40
CA GLY A 400 13.06 7.32 -19.57
C GLY A 400 11.59 7.40 -19.22
N TYR A 401 11.04 6.33 -18.64
CA TYR A 401 9.63 6.27 -18.25
C TYR A 401 9.38 5.30 -17.10
N GLY A 402 8.28 5.54 -16.37
CA GLY A 402 7.75 4.63 -15.35
C GLY A 402 7.01 3.45 -15.96
N VAL A 403 5.67 3.47 -15.94
CA VAL A 403 4.83 2.36 -16.39
C VAL A 403 4.40 2.52 -17.85
N ALA A 404 4.68 1.54 -18.71
CA ALA A 404 4.15 1.52 -20.07
C ALA A 404 3.10 0.41 -20.23
N SER A 405 1.89 0.76 -20.69
CA SER A 405 0.83 -0.21 -21.02
C SER A 405 0.69 -0.34 -22.53
N THR A 406 1.02 -1.51 -23.08
CA THR A 406 1.13 -1.77 -24.51
C THR A 406 0.36 -3.02 -24.93
N GLU A 407 0.14 -3.21 -26.22
CA GLU A 407 -0.42 -4.42 -26.83
C GLU A 407 -1.74 -4.93 -26.20
N GLY A 408 -2.64 -4.01 -25.87
CA GLY A 408 -3.93 -4.35 -25.25
C GLY A 408 -3.83 -4.87 -23.80
N ALA A 409 -2.70 -4.63 -23.12
CA ALA A 409 -2.60 -4.80 -21.68
C ALA A 409 -3.63 -3.93 -20.93
N GLY A 410 -3.94 -4.28 -19.69
CA GLY A 410 -4.73 -3.44 -18.79
C GLY A 410 -4.01 -3.26 -17.46
N VAL A 411 -3.55 -2.04 -17.17
CA VAL A 411 -2.70 -1.76 -16.01
C VAL A 411 -3.37 -0.77 -15.05
N LEU A 412 -3.54 -1.18 -13.79
CA LEU A 412 -3.98 -0.29 -12.72
C LEU A 412 -2.74 0.28 -12.01
N VAL A 413 -2.54 1.59 -12.12
CA VAL A 413 -1.43 2.34 -11.49
C VAL A 413 -1.98 3.16 -10.34
N GLU A 414 -1.83 2.69 -9.10
CA GLU A 414 -2.44 3.35 -7.96
C GLU A 414 -1.58 3.50 -6.70
N GLY A 415 -1.70 4.62 -5.99
CA GLY A 415 -0.96 4.80 -4.74
C GLY A 415 0.55 4.98 -4.91
N ASN A 416 1.09 5.13 -6.12
CA ASN A 416 2.53 5.21 -6.36
C ASN A 416 3.07 6.62 -6.08
N TYR A 417 4.38 6.72 -5.83
CA TYR A 417 5.10 7.99 -5.68
C TYR A 417 6.07 8.19 -6.84
N PHE A 418 5.91 9.26 -7.60
CA PHE A 418 6.78 9.65 -8.70
C PHE A 418 7.55 10.92 -8.38
N GLU A 419 8.87 10.81 -8.24
CA GLU A 419 9.80 11.93 -8.04
C GLU A 419 10.68 12.12 -9.26
N ASN A 420 10.74 13.35 -9.79
CA ASN A 420 11.60 13.71 -10.92
C ASN A 420 11.51 12.69 -12.07
N THR A 421 10.28 12.31 -12.41
CA THR A 421 9.97 11.33 -13.45
C THR A 421 9.09 12.00 -14.48
N ASP A 422 9.70 12.48 -15.57
CA ASP A 422 9.00 13.27 -16.58
C ASP A 422 7.85 12.49 -17.21
N ASP A 423 8.02 11.19 -17.41
CA ASP A 423 7.01 10.28 -17.90
C ASP A 423 6.69 9.18 -16.86
N PRO A 424 5.75 9.42 -15.93
CA PRO A 424 5.46 8.46 -14.86
C PRO A 424 4.71 7.22 -15.37
N PHE A 425 3.86 7.37 -16.39
CA PHE A 425 3.14 6.28 -17.01
C PHE A 425 2.50 6.71 -18.33
N HIS A 426 2.39 5.80 -19.31
CA HIS A 426 1.78 6.08 -20.61
C HIS A 426 1.17 4.85 -21.32
N LEU A 427 0.59 5.09 -22.51
CA LEU A 427 0.02 4.07 -23.39
C LEU A 427 0.85 3.90 -24.67
N GLY A 428 1.14 2.65 -25.05
CA GLY A 428 2.09 2.33 -26.14
C GLY A 428 3.54 2.37 -25.63
N GLU A 429 4.52 2.00 -26.44
CA GLU A 429 5.95 2.30 -26.20
C GLU A 429 6.78 1.85 -27.40
N GLY A 430 7.53 2.75 -28.02
CA GLY A 430 8.20 2.49 -29.30
C GLY A 430 7.20 2.05 -30.38
N ASP A 431 7.48 0.93 -31.05
CA ASP A 431 6.58 0.35 -32.08
C ASP A 431 5.39 -0.42 -31.49
N SER A 432 5.38 -0.68 -30.17
CA SER A 432 4.28 -1.42 -29.53
C SER A 432 3.06 -0.51 -29.40
N GLY A 433 1.93 -1.00 -29.91
CA GLY A 433 0.63 -0.33 -29.86
C GLY A 433 0.10 -0.14 -28.43
N PRO A 434 -0.94 0.67 -28.26
CA PRO A 434 -1.44 1.04 -26.93
C PRO A 434 -2.14 -0.13 -26.20
N GLY A 435 -2.00 -0.16 -24.88
CA GLY A 435 -2.88 -0.87 -23.97
C GLY A 435 -3.97 0.04 -23.39
N THR A 436 -4.47 -0.33 -22.22
CA THR A 436 -5.31 0.49 -21.34
C THR A 436 -4.63 0.69 -20.00
N LEU A 437 -4.89 1.83 -19.38
CA LEU A 437 -4.30 2.19 -18.11
C LEU A 437 -5.28 3.07 -17.33
N VAL A 438 -5.49 2.72 -16.07
CA VAL A 438 -6.22 3.55 -15.11
C VAL A 438 -5.24 3.98 -14.04
N ALA A 439 -5.09 5.30 -13.84
CA ALA A 439 -4.26 5.86 -12.80
C ALA A 439 -5.14 6.49 -11.71
N ARG A 440 -4.86 6.23 -10.43
CA ARG A 440 -5.58 6.88 -9.32
C ARG A 440 -4.72 7.01 -8.07
N ASN A 441 -4.95 8.04 -7.28
CA ASN A 441 -4.27 8.25 -6.00
C ASN A 441 -2.74 8.18 -6.09
N ASN A 442 -2.10 8.67 -7.17
CA ASN A 442 -0.65 8.73 -7.25
C ASN A 442 -0.13 10.08 -6.74
N CYS A 443 1.06 10.08 -6.12
CA CYS A 443 1.77 11.28 -5.70
C CYS A 443 2.81 11.68 -6.76
N HIS A 444 2.80 12.95 -7.19
CA HIS A 444 3.71 13.47 -8.20
C HIS A 444 4.51 14.64 -7.62
N VAL A 445 5.84 14.56 -7.65
CA VAL A 445 6.76 15.61 -7.20
C VAL A 445 7.81 15.83 -8.28
N GLY A 446 7.78 16.99 -8.94
CA GLY A 446 8.70 17.28 -10.05
C GLY A 446 8.55 16.32 -11.24
N SER A 447 7.36 15.73 -11.42
CA SER A 447 7.08 14.67 -12.39
C SER A 447 5.96 15.08 -13.34
N GLY A 448 5.87 14.43 -14.50
CA GLY A 448 4.75 14.62 -15.42
C GLY A 448 3.43 14.09 -14.87
N SER A 449 2.34 14.32 -15.60
CA SER A 449 0.99 13.84 -15.23
C SER A 449 0.73 12.40 -15.67
N GLY A 450 1.51 11.88 -16.61
CA GLY A 450 1.27 10.61 -17.29
C GLY A 450 0.06 10.63 -18.24
N GLN A 451 -0.16 9.52 -18.92
CA GLN A 451 -1.26 9.27 -19.84
C GLN A 451 -2.05 8.03 -19.39
N GLN A 452 -3.37 8.17 -19.38
CA GLN A 452 -4.31 7.11 -19.03
C GLN A 452 -5.42 6.99 -20.09
N GLY A 453 -6.09 5.85 -20.15
CA GLY A 453 -7.17 5.63 -21.11
C GLY A 453 -7.72 4.20 -21.09
N GLY A 454 -8.99 4.06 -21.46
CA GLY A 454 -9.70 2.79 -21.48
C GLY A 454 -10.14 2.31 -20.09
N SER A 455 -10.32 1.01 -19.95
CA SER A 455 -10.70 0.34 -18.70
C SER A 455 -9.75 -0.83 -18.40
N VAL A 456 -9.61 -1.15 -17.12
CA VAL A 456 -8.78 -2.25 -16.63
C VAL A 456 -9.68 -3.23 -15.89
N ALA A 457 -9.44 -4.54 -16.05
CA ALA A 457 -10.21 -5.54 -15.34
C ALA A 457 -10.02 -5.41 -13.81
N SER A 458 -10.97 -5.91 -13.02
CA SER A 458 -10.92 -5.80 -11.57
C SER A 458 -9.76 -6.59 -10.97
N ILE A 459 -9.12 -6.01 -9.95
CA ILE A 459 -8.15 -6.71 -9.10
C ILE A 459 -8.93 -7.58 -8.10
N PRO A 460 -8.80 -8.93 -8.13
CA PRO A 460 -9.67 -9.81 -7.35
C PRO A 460 -9.13 -10.12 -5.95
N TYR A 461 -7.89 -9.76 -5.63
CA TYR A 461 -7.31 -10.03 -4.31
C TYR A 461 -7.44 -8.83 -3.38
N SER A 462 -7.45 -9.08 -2.08
CA SER A 462 -7.38 -8.03 -1.06
C SER A 462 -5.98 -7.43 -0.99
N TYR A 463 -5.90 -6.11 -0.81
CA TYR A 463 -4.67 -5.36 -0.57
C TYR A 463 -4.99 -4.09 0.23
N ALA A 464 -3.97 -3.49 0.83
CA ALA A 464 -4.05 -2.19 1.44
C ALA A 464 -3.16 -1.22 0.66
N LEU A 465 -3.68 0.00 0.45
CA LEU A 465 -2.89 1.09 -0.10
C LEU A 465 -2.33 1.93 1.05
N ASP A 466 -1.10 2.38 0.87
CA ASP A 466 -0.54 3.41 1.73
C ASP A 466 -0.97 4.75 1.17
N THR A 467 -0.95 5.78 2.00
CA THR A 467 -1.07 7.16 1.52
C THR A 467 0.06 7.42 0.52
N ALA A 468 -0.29 7.73 -0.73
CA ALA A 468 0.66 7.77 -1.84
C ALA A 468 1.89 8.66 -1.59
N CYS A 469 1.71 9.81 -0.95
CA CYS A 469 2.85 10.69 -0.65
C CYS A 469 3.72 10.21 0.54
N ASN A 470 3.25 9.25 1.34
CA ASN A 470 4.05 8.60 2.39
C ASN A 470 4.89 7.45 1.83
N VAL A 471 4.55 6.91 0.66
CA VAL A 471 5.22 5.77 0.02
C VAL A 471 6.73 5.99 -0.11
N LYS A 472 7.19 7.21 -0.39
CA LYS A 472 8.62 7.51 -0.43
C LYS A 472 9.34 7.09 0.85
N SER A 473 8.82 7.48 2.01
CA SER A 473 9.43 7.15 3.31
C SER A 473 9.37 5.65 3.62
N ILE A 474 8.24 5.01 3.29
CA ILE A 474 7.99 3.59 3.52
C ILE A 474 8.94 2.73 2.67
N VAL A 475 8.96 3.00 1.36
CA VAL A 475 9.69 2.20 0.38
C VAL A 475 11.19 2.43 0.47
N SER A 476 11.66 3.68 0.63
CA SER A 476 13.11 3.92 0.80
C SER A 476 13.68 3.30 2.09
N GLY A 477 12.85 3.11 3.13
CA GLY A 477 13.21 2.42 4.36
C GLY A 477 13.21 0.89 4.25
N GLY A 478 12.32 0.31 3.44
CA GLY A 478 12.09 -1.14 3.39
C GLY A 478 12.57 -1.85 2.13
N ALA A 479 12.75 -1.18 1.00
CA ALA A 479 13.06 -1.86 -0.26
C ALA A 479 14.54 -2.26 -0.39
N GLY A 480 14.76 -3.42 -1.01
CA GLY A 480 16.06 -3.99 -1.32
C GLY A 480 16.52 -5.06 -0.33
N ALA A 481 17.65 -5.68 -0.67
CA ALA A 481 18.28 -6.69 0.19
C ALA A 481 18.83 -6.05 1.48
N GLY A 482 18.85 -6.83 2.56
CA GLY A 482 19.31 -6.41 3.88
C GLY A 482 18.28 -5.63 4.70
N ARG A 483 17.01 -5.61 4.27
CA ARG A 483 15.92 -4.87 4.93
C ARG A 483 14.96 -5.73 5.75
N ILE A 484 15.10 -7.05 5.66
CA ILE A 484 14.32 -8.00 6.46
C ILE A 484 15.23 -8.81 7.39
N SER A 485 14.67 -9.22 8.51
CA SER A 485 15.29 -10.24 9.37
C SER A 485 15.26 -11.59 8.67
N VAL A 486 16.39 -12.29 8.67
CA VAL A 486 16.56 -13.58 7.97
C VAL A 486 17.09 -14.66 8.88
#